data_AF-A0A1Q7KQ65-F1
#
_entry.id   AF-A0A1Q7KQ65-F1
#
_cell.length_a   1.000
_cell.length_b   1.000
_cell.length_c   1.000
_cell.angle_alpha   90.00
_cell.angle_beta   90.00
_cell.angle_gamma   90.00
#
_symmetry.space_group_name_H-M   'P 1'
#
loop_
_entity.id
_entity.type
_entity.pdbx_description
1 polymer ?
#
loop_
_entity_poly.entity_id
_entity_poly.type
_entity_poly.pdbx_seq_one_letter_code
_entity_poly.pdbx_strand_id
1 'polypeptide(L)'
;MTSNRKSVAKSFKAILERMQSNLGWVIIRIPFDVSKIWGVRGQLRVKGQINGFAFRTSLFPTGRGYHYLLVNKRMQAGAKTAPGMAARFRLEPDTEERKAILPAELKRALSQDRSLRRWFDNLSYSIRRWIAVWVAQPKSAEACVRRAEQIAEQLLTTMEAERELPPVLKAAFARDPRAFEGWQRMSPSHRRHHLLGIFYYRSPEARDRRIAKMLEEAAGRAGKPVRTKSD
;
A
#
# COMPACT_ATOMS: atom_id res chain seq x y z
N MET A 1 31.22 -6.22 -1.03
CA MET A 1 31.53 -4.77 -1.07
C MET A 1 30.24 -3.99 -1.25
N THR A 2 29.60 -3.57 -0.15
CA THR A 2 28.33 -2.85 -0.17
C THR A 2 28.60 -1.40 -0.55
N SER A 3 28.51 -1.10 -1.84
CA SER A 3 28.65 0.25 -2.37
C SER A 3 27.58 1.15 -1.76
N ASN A 4 27.96 1.91 -0.74
CA ASN A 4 27.25 3.07 -0.21
C ASN A 4 27.21 4.15 -1.32
N ARG A 5 26.34 3.97 -2.33
CA ARG A 5 26.08 5.00 -3.35
C ARG A 5 25.39 6.14 -2.63
N LYS A 6 26.15 7.17 -2.28
CA LYS A 6 25.67 8.49 -1.82
C LYS A 6 24.40 8.82 -2.59
N SER A 7 23.27 8.88 -1.89
CA SER A 7 21.97 9.21 -2.46
C SER A 7 21.99 10.67 -2.90
N VAL A 8 22.51 10.93 -4.10
CA VAL A 8 22.64 12.30 -4.62
C VAL A 8 21.24 12.87 -4.82
N ALA A 9 20.92 13.90 -4.04
CA ALA A 9 19.70 14.66 -4.22
C ALA A 9 19.68 15.33 -5.59
N LYS A 10 18.52 15.31 -6.25
CA LYS A 10 18.31 15.95 -7.55
C LYS A 10 17.30 17.07 -7.41
N SER A 11 17.66 18.24 -7.94
CA SER A 11 16.79 19.41 -8.01
C SER A 11 16.43 19.72 -9.44
N PHE A 12 15.16 20.03 -9.69
CA PHE A 12 14.64 20.32 -11.02
C PHE A 12 13.33 21.11 -10.93
N LYS A 13 12.90 21.70 -12.04
CA LYS A 13 11.55 22.26 -12.20
C LYS A 13 10.71 21.28 -13.02
N ALA A 14 9.44 21.14 -12.68
CA ALA A 14 8.48 20.34 -13.46
C ALA A 14 7.10 20.98 -13.42
N ILE A 15 6.35 20.85 -14.51
CA ILE A 15 4.95 21.27 -14.61
C ILE A 15 4.07 20.16 -14.05
N LEU A 16 3.12 20.53 -13.19
CA LEU A 16 2.13 19.60 -12.67
C LEU A 16 1.10 19.29 -13.76
N GLU A 17 0.94 18.03 -14.11
CA GLU A 17 0.04 17.57 -15.15
C GLU A 17 -1.12 16.78 -14.54
N ARG A 18 -2.30 16.86 -15.17
CA ARG A 18 -3.36 15.88 -14.90
C ARG A 18 -3.06 14.62 -15.70
N MET A 19 -2.90 13.51 -15.00
CA MET A 19 -2.76 12.21 -15.64
C MET A 19 -4.11 11.81 -16.23
N GLN A 20 -4.12 11.48 -17.53
CA GLN A 20 -5.27 10.91 -18.21
C GLN A 20 -5.58 9.53 -17.62
N SER A 21 -6.41 9.53 -16.58
CA SER A 21 -6.86 8.38 -15.83
C SER A 21 -8.20 8.73 -15.20
N ASN A 22 -9.04 7.73 -14.99
CA ASN A 22 -10.37 7.92 -14.37
C ASN A 22 -10.29 8.46 -12.93
N LEU A 23 -9.09 8.50 -12.34
CA LEU A 23 -8.84 8.93 -10.97
C LEU A 23 -8.41 10.41 -10.88
N GLY A 24 -8.22 11.10 -12.02
CA GLY A 24 -7.92 12.53 -12.06
C GLY A 24 -6.63 12.92 -11.33
N TRP A 25 -5.63 12.02 -11.30
CA TRP A 25 -4.39 12.23 -10.55
C TRP A 25 -3.59 13.41 -11.08
N VAL A 26 -2.96 14.14 -10.17
CA VAL A 26 -1.99 15.19 -10.50
C VAL A 26 -0.59 14.63 -10.32
N ILE A 27 0.24 14.75 -11.34
CA ILE A 27 1.57 14.15 -11.38
C ILE A 27 2.62 15.14 -11.85
N ILE A 28 3.89 14.78 -11.65
CA ILE A 28 5.02 15.28 -12.44
C ILE A 28 5.75 14.10 -13.06
N ARG A 29 6.31 14.30 -14.25
CA ARG A 29 7.24 13.37 -14.88
C ARG A 29 8.64 13.65 -14.36
N ILE A 30 9.39 12.60 -14.02
CA ILE A 30 10.77 12.76 -13.56
C ILE A 30 11.66 13.05 -14.76
N PRO A 31 12.37 14.20 -14.81
CA PRO A 31 13.10 14.64 -16.01
C PRO A 31 14.47 13.96 -16.15
N PHE A 32 14.71 12.87 -15.43
CA PHE A 32 15.97 12.13 -15.45
C PHE A 32 15.74 10.64 -15.26
N ASP A 33 16.73 9.85 -15.67
CA ASP A 33 16.68 8.39 -15.58
C ASP A 33 16.97 7.92 -14.14
N VAL A 34 15.91 7.55 -13.43
CA VAL A 34 15.97 7.04 -12.05
C VAL A 34 16.75 5.73 -11.96
N SER A 35 16.71 4.89 -13.00
CA SER A 35 17.46 3.62 -13.00
C SER A 35 18.95 3.89 -13.12
N LYS A 36 19.38 4.82 -13.98
CA LYS A 36 20.79 5.20 -14.11
C LYS A 36 21.30 5.91 -12.85
N ILE A 37 20.50 6.82 -12.30
CA ILE A 37 20.94 7.70 -11.21
C ILE A 37 20.86 7.02 -9.84
N TRP A 38 19.77 6.29 -9.56
CA TRP A 38 19.51 5.69 -8.25
C TRP A 38 19.44 4.16 -8.28
N GLY A 39 19.67 3.52 -9.44
CA GLY A 39 19.78 2.06 -9.54
C GLY A 39 18.46 1.31 -9.45
N VAL A 40 17.31 1.99 -9.53
CA VAL A 40 16.00 1.39 -9.32
C VAL A 40 15.12 1.53 -10.56
N ARG A 41 14.70 0.39 -11.13
CA ARG A 41 13.74 0.34 -12.23
C ARG A 41 12.28 0.35 -11.76
N GLY A 42 12.03 -0.20 -10.58
CA GLY A 42 10.69 -0.32 -9.99
C GLY A 42 10.23 0.93 -9.25
N GLN A 43 9.25 0.75 -8.36
CA GLN A 43 8.81 1.79 -7.43
C GLN A 43 9.96 2.16 -6.48
N LEU A 44 10.20 3.45 -6.29
CA LEU A 44 11.27 3.96 -5.42
C LEU A 44 10.71 4.92 -4.38
N ARG A 45 11.01 4.68 -3.10
CA ARG A 45 10.69 5.63 -2.04
C ARG A 45 11.61 6.84 -2.12
N VAL A 46 11.04 8.03 -2.02
CA VAL A 46 11.77 9.30 -2.06
C VAL A 46 11.30 10.26 -0.97
N LYS A 47 12.20 11.13 -0.54
CA LYS A 47 11.94 12.27 0.33
C LYS A 47 12.45 13.54 -0.34
N GLY A 48 11.86 14.68 0.02
CA GLY A 48 12.14 15.89 -0.72
C GLY A 48 11.29 17.09 -0.35
N GLN A 49 11.36 18.10 -1.21
CA GLN A 49 10.60 19.34 -1.09
C GLN A 49 10.00 19.75 -2.44
N ILE A 50 8.82 20.38 -2.39
CA ILE A 50 8.17 21.06 -3.52
C ILE A 50 7.95 22.52 -3.11
N ASN A 51 8.58 23.48 -3.79
CA ASN A 51 8.58 24.90 -3.39
C ASN A 51 8.87 25.12 -1.89
N GLY A 52 9.80 24.34 -1.31
CA GLY A 52 10.13 24.39 0.12
C GLY A 52 9.22 23.56 1.04
N PHE A 53 8.05 23.09 0.57
CA PHE A 53 7.18 22.21 1.37
C PHE A 53 7.72 20.77 1.38
N ALA A 54 8.09 20.29 2.56
CA ALA A 54 8.66 18.95 2.75
C ALA A 54 7.63 17.83 2.56
N PHE A 55 8.06 16.74 1.93
CA PHE A 55 7.24 15.53 1.76
C PHE A 55 8.07 14.25 1.70
N ARG A 56 7.38 13.12 1.89
CA ARG A 56 7.88 11.77 1.64
C ARG A 56 6.85 11.00 0.83
N THR A 57 7.25 10.40 -0.27
CA THR A 57 6.34 9.69 -1.20
C THR A 57 7.08 8.57 -1.95
N SER A 58 6.52 8.08 -3.06
CA SER A 58 7.17 7.16 -3.99
C SER A 58 7.16 7.70 -5.41
N LEU A 59 8.17 7.31 -6.18
CA LEU A 59 8.18 7.34 -7.63
C LEU A 59 7.61 6.05 -8.18
N PHE A 60 6.78 6.16 -9.20
CA PHE A 60 6.13 5.05 -9.86
C PHE A 60 6.69 4.88 -11.27
N PRO A 61 7.04 3.65 -11.68
CA PRO A 61 7.49 3.39 -13.03
C PRO A 61 6.31 3.49 -14.02
N THR A 62 6.59 3.95 -15.24
CA THR A 62 5.61 3.94 -16.34
C THR A 62 5.61 2.64 -17.15
N GLY A 63 6.54 1.73 -16.85
CA GLY A 63 6.80 0.52 -17.65
C GLY A 63 7.62 0.77 -18.92
N ARG A 64 7.81 2.03 -19.35
CA ARG A 64 8.59 2.43 -20.53
C ARG A 64 9.97 3.01 -20.17
N GLY A 65 10.48 2.72 -18.98
CA GLY A 65 11.78 3.22 -18.50
C GLY A 65 11.76 4.61 -17.84
N TYR A 66 10.59 5.22 -17.68
CA TYR A 66 10.45 6.51 -16.99
C TYR A 66 9.74 6.36 -15.65
N HIS A 67 9.88 7.38 -14.80
CA HIS A 67 9.16 7.48 -13.53
C HIS A 67 8.32 8.73 -13.47
N TYR A 68 7.25 8.68 -12.68
CA TYR A 68 6.45 9.84 -12.33
C TYR A 68 6.23 9.87 -10.81
N LEU A 69 5.89 11.05 -10.31
CA LEU A 69 5.54 11.29 -8.91
C LEU A 69 4.11 11.81 -8.84
N LEU A 70 3.30 11.23 -7.97
CA LEU A 70 1.96 11.73 -7.67
C LEU A 70 2.03 12.88 -6.67
N VAL A 71 1.48 14.04 -7.04
CA VAL A 71 1.41 15.24 -6.21
C VAL A 71 0.03 15.33 -5.58
N ASN A 72 -0.12 14.80 -4.37
CA ASN A 72 -1.42 14.79 -3.67
C ASN A 72 -1.88 16.20 -3.26
N LYS A 73 -3.14 16.32 -2.82
CA LYS A 73 -3.74 17.62 -2.43
C LYS A 73 -2.99 18.34 -1.31
N ARG A 74 -2.41 17.59 -0.35
CA ARG A 74 -1.60 18.18 0.73
C ARG A 74 -0.32 18.82 0.18
N MET A 75 0.36 18.16 -0.77
CA MET A 75 1.53 18.70 -1.44
C MET A 75 1.17 19.94 -2.26
N GLN A 76 0.07 19.90 -3.01
CA GLN A 76 -0.43 21.05 -3.78
C GLN A 76 -0.70 22.26 -2.88
N ALA A 77 -1.46 22.07 -1.80
CA ALA A 77 -1.79 23.12 -0.85
C ALA A 77 -0.54 23.68 -0.15
N GLY A 78 0.31 22.80 0.38
CA GLY A 78 1.51 23.20 1.11
C GLY A 78 2.55 23.92 0.25
N ALA A 79 2.65 23.56 -1.04
CA ALA A 79 3.55 24.17 -2.00
C ALA A 79 2.93 25.30 -2.82
N LYS A 80 1.66 25.63 -2.56
CA LYS A 80 0.84 26.63 -3.28
C LYS A 80 0.94 26.45 -4.81
N THR A 81 0.70 25.23 -5.27
CA THR A 81 0.78 24.86 -6.70
C THR A 81 -0.45 24.09 -7.14
N ALA A 82 -0.76 24.16 -8.43
CA ALA A 82 -1.88 23.47 -9.06
C ALA A 82 -1.45 22.85 -10.40
N PRO A 83 -2.28 21.98 -11.01
CA PRO A 83 -2.05 21.54 -12.39
C PRO A 83 -1.87 22.71 -13.35
N GLY A 84 -0.95 22.59 -14.29
CA GLY A 84 -0.53 23.65 -15.22
C GLY A 84 0.58 24.55 -14.69
N MET A 85 0.84 24.55 -13.37
CA MET A 85 1.91 25.37 -12.78
C MET A 85 3.23 24.61 -12.73
N ALA A 86 4.34 25.33 -12.92
CA ALA A 86 5.67 24.83 -12.65
C ALA A 86 6.00 24.92 -11.15
N ALA A 87 6.58 23.87 -10.58
CA ALA A 87 7.10 23.86 -9.21
C ALA A 87 8.55 23.37 -9.17
N ARG A 88 9.30 23.83 -8.16
CA ARG A 88 10.68 23.41 -7.92
C ARG A 88 10.68 22.21 -6.99
N PHE A 89 11.28 21.11 -7.44
CA PHE A 89 11.43 19.88 -6.68
C PHE A 89 12.88 19.68 -6.26
N ARG A 90 13.07 19.11 -5.06
CA ARG A 90 14.32 18.48 -4.62
C ARG A 90 13.98 17.09 -4.12
N LEU A 91 14.57 16.04 -4.69
CA LEU A 91 14.27 14.65 -4.40
C LEU A 91 15.53 13.86 -4.09
N GLU A 92 15.45 12.91 -3.17
CA GLU A 92 16.48 11.90 -2.90
C GLU A 92 15.83 10.57 -2.48
N PRO A 93 16.51 9.42 -2.72
CA PRO A 93 16.09 8.13 -2.21
C PRO A 93 15.84 8.17 -0.69
N ASP A 94 14.67 7.69 -0.29
CA ASP A 94 14.27 7.60 1.11
C ASP A 94 14.61 6.21 1.66
N THR A 95 15.84 6.06 2.15
CA THR A 95 16.36 4.83 2.78
C THR A 95 15.99 4.71 4.25
N GLU A 96 15.38 5.73 4.85
CA GLU A 96 15.00 5.69 6.26
C GLU A 96 13.92 4.62 6.49
N GLU A 97 14.14 3.82 7.53
CA GLU A 97 13.14 2.92 8.06
C GLU A 97 11.95 3.74 8.57
N ARG A 98 10.74 3.42 8.09
CA ARG A 98 9.53 4.05 8.62
C ARG A 98 8.95 3.13 9.69
N LYS A 99 8.97 3.59 10.94
CA LYS A 99 8.32 2.89 12.05
C LYS A 99 6.91 3.46 12.23
N ALA A 100 5.90 2.60 12.19
CA ALA A 100 4.54 3.01 12.52
C ALA A 100 4.45 3.16 14.03
N ILE A 101 4.19 4.37 14.51
CA ILE A 101 3.95 4.61 15.94
C ILE A 101 2.56 4.07 16.25
N LEU A 102 2.50 2.99 17.04
CA LEU A 102 1.23 2.37 17.42
C LEU A 102 0.68 3.04 18.69
N PRO A 103 -0.61 3.41 18.71
CA PRO A 103 -1.32 3.85 19.93
C PRO A 103 -1.26 2.78 21.03
N ALA A 104 -1.34 3.21 22.29
CA ALA A 104 -1.24 2.30 23.44
C ALA A 104 -2.38 1.26 23.44
N GLU A 105 -3.57 1.67 23.05
CA GLU A 105 -4.79 0.86 22.90
C GLU A 105 -4.55 -0.26 21.89
N LEU A 106 -4.00 0.07 20.72
CA LEU A 106 -3.69 -0.90 19.68
C LEU A 106 -2.59 -1.88 20.13
N LYS A 107 -1.54 -1.39 20.82
CA LYS A 107 -0.51 -2.26 21.38
C LYS A 107 -1.11 -3.26 22.36
N ARG A 108 -2.00 -2.81 23.25
CA ARG A 108 -2.70 -3.65 24.24
C ARG A 108 -3.58 -4.69 23.57
N ALA A 109 -4.41 -4.29 22.61
CA ALA A 109 -5.29 -5.21 21.88
C ALA A 109 -4.48 -6.29 21.13
N LEU A 110 -3.43 -5.91 20.40
CA LEU A 110 -2.57 -6.86 19.69
C LEU A 110 -1.77 -7.77 20.64
N SER A 111 -1.44 -7.32 21.85
CA SER A 111 -0.65 -8.11 22.80
C SER A 111 -1.41 -9.25 23.47
N GLN A 112 -2.75 -9.27 23.33
CA GLN A 112 -3.59 -10.38 23.83
C GLN A 112 -3.27 -11.70 23.13
N ASP A 113 -2.80 -11.67 21.87
CA ASP A 113 -2.36 -12.84 21.14
C ASP A 113 -0.96 -12.62 20.55
N ARG A 114 0.01 -13.40 21.02
CA ARG A 114 1.41 -13.29 20.56
C ARG A 114 1.59 -13.60 19.07
N SER A 115 0.77 -14.50 18.52
CA SER A 115 0.81 -14.86 17.11
C SER A 115 0.24 -13.75 16.23
N LEU A 116 -0.88 -13.13 16.65
CA LEU A 116 -1.45 -11.96 16.01
C LEU A 116 -0.46 -10.80 15.99
N ARG A 117 0.21 -10.54 17.12
CA ARG A 117 1.23 -9.49 17.19
C ARG A 117 2.36 -9.70 16.18
N ARG A 118 2.92 -10.91 16.13
CA ARG A 118 3.99 -11.25 15.15
C ARG A 118 3.50 -11.12 13.71
N TRP A 119 2.28 -11.58 13.43
CA TRP A 119 1.69 -11.46 12.10
C TRP A 119 1.47 -9.99 11.72
N PHE A 120 0.97 -9.16 12.63
CA PHE A 120 0.81 -7.72 12.43
C PHE A 120 2.16 -7.04 12.13
N ASP A 121 3.21 -7.38 12.86
CA ASP A 121 4.54 -6.78 12.67
C ASP A 121 5.14 -7.09 11.27
N ASN A 122 4.73 -8.20 10.65
CA ASN A 122 5.07 -8.56 9.27
C ASN A 122 4.23 -7.84 8.20
N LEU A 123 3.19 -7.10 8.59
CA LEU A 123 2.42 -6.27 7.64
C LEU A 123 3.27 -5.09 7.14
N SER A 124 3.00 -4.68 5.90
CA SER A 124 3.66 -3.52 5.32
C SER A 124 3.48 -2.28 6.20
N TYR A 125 4.51 -1.42 6.23
CA TYR A 125 4.45 -0.15 6.97
C TYR A 125 3.18 0.65 6.65
N SER A 126 2.77 0.69 5.39
CA SER A 126 1.58 1.42 4.95
C SER A 126 0.31 0.92 5.63
N ILE A 127 0.13 -0.41 5.73
CA ILE A 127 -1.02 -1.01 6.41
C ILE A 127 -0.95 -0.72 7.91
N ARG A 128 0.20 -0.98 8.56
CA ARG A 128 0.39 -0.73 9.99
C ARG A 128 0.13 0.72 10.36
N ARG A 129 0.64 1.66 9.55
CA ARG A 129 0.42 3.10 9.73
C ARG A 129 -1.04 3.48 9.54
N TRP A 130 -1.71 2.97 8.50
CA TRP A 130 -3.12 3.27 8.28
C TRP A 130 -3.97 2.80 9.46
N ILE A 131 -3.73 1.59 9.96
CA ILE A 131 -4.41 1.07 11.16
C ILE A 131 -4.14 1.98 12.37
N ALA A 132 -2.88 2.31 12.64
CA ALA A 132 -2.49 3.16 13.76
C ALA A 132 -3.18 4.55 13.71
N VAL A 133 -3.20 5.18 12.54
CA VAL A 133 -3.86 6.49 12.33
C VAL A 133 -5.37 6.37 12.48
N TRP A 134 -5.99 5.31 11.94
CA TRP A 134 -7.43 5.10 12.05
C TRP A 134 -7.87 4.85 13.50
N VAL A 135 -7.10 4.06 14.26
CA VAL A 135 -7.35 3.83 15.68
C VAL A 135 -7.20 5.13 16.49
N ALA A 136 -6.21 5.96 16.19
CA ALA A 136 -5.94 7.22 16.90
C ALA A 136 -6.78 8.43 16.44
N GLN A 137 -7.60 8.27 15.41
CA GLN A 137 -8.39 9.37 14.86
C GLN A 137 -9.48 9.89 15.82
N PRO A 138 -10.21 9.06 16.59
CA PRO A 138 -11.18 9.56 17.56
C PRO A 138 -10.50 10.39 18.65
N LYS A 139 -11.22 11.39 19.17
CA LYS A 139 -10.73 12.20 20.30
C LYS A 139 -10.91 11.52 21.66
N SER A 140 -11.86 10.59 21.80
CA SER A 140 -12.12 9.90 23.06
C SER A 140 -11.30 8.61 23.18
N ALA A 141 -10.69 8.40 24.34
CA ALA A 141 -9.91 7.20 24.64
C ALA A 141 -10.76 5.93 24.48
N GLU A 142 -12.02 5.96 24.91
CA GLU A 142 -12.96 4.85 24.78
C GLU A 142 -13.21 4.47 23.31
N ALA A 143 -13.38 5.44 22.40
CA ALA A 143 -13.53 5.15 20.98
C ALA A 143 -12.24 4.61 20.34
N CYS A 144 -11.07 5.05 20.81
CA CYS A 144 -9.78 4.48 20.41
C CYS A 144 -9.66 3.01 20.85
N VAL A 145 -10.08 2.66 22.07
CA VAL A 145 -10.13 1.27 22.55
C VAL A 145 -11.05 0.43 21.68
N ARG A 146 -12.30 0.87 21.45
CA ARG A 146 -13.24 0.14 20.59
C ARG A 146 -12.70 -0.10 19.18
N ARG A 147 -12.05 0.89 18.57
CA ARG A 147 -11.40 0.74 17.26
C ARG A 147 -10.23 -0.23 17.29
N ALA A 148 -9.41 -0.19 18.35
CA ALA A 148 -8.28 -1.10 18.52
C ALA A 148 -8.74 -2.55 18.63
N GLU A 149 -9.78 -2.82 19.43
CA GLU A 149 -10.38 -4.16 19.56
C GLU A 149 -11.00 -4.61 18.24
N GLN A 150 -11.80 -3.74 17.61
CA GLN A 150 -12.43 -4.03 16.32
C GLN A 150 -11.41 -4.44 15.25
N ILE A 151 -10.32 -3.68 15.10
CA ILE A 151 -9.33 -4.01 14.08
C ILE A 151 -8.51 -5.24 14.49
N ALA A 152 -8.22 -5.44 15.78
CA ALA A 152 -7.51 -6.63 16.25
C ALA A 152 -8.30 -7.91 15.94
N GLU A 153 -9.62 -7.92 16.16
CA GLU A 153 -10.53 -9.01 15.80
C GLU A 153 -10.49 -9.28 14.28
N GLN A 154 -10.63 -8.24 13.45
CA GLN A 154 -10.58 -8.39 11.99
C GLN A 154 -9.24 -8.95 11.49
N LEU A 155 -8.13 -8.51 12.10
CA LEU A 155 -6.79 -8.99 11.77
C LEU A 155 -6.59 -10.44 12.20
N LEU A 156 -7.14 -10.83 13.35
CA LEU A 156 -7.13 -12.21 13.82
C LEU A 156 -7.89 -13.13 12.85
N THR A 157 -9.13 -12.78 12.49
CA THR A 157 -9.90 -13.52 11.49
C THR A 157 -9.16 -13.61 10.15
N THR A 158 -8.47 -12.54 9.75
CA THR A 158 -7.67 -12.55 8.52
C THR A 158 -6.48 -13.51 8.61
N MET A 159 -5.73 -13.48 9.74
CA MET A 159 -4.60 -14.36 9.97
C MET A 159 -5.03 -15.84 10.00
N GLU A 160 -6.17 -16.14 10.60
CA GLU A 160 -6.75 -17.49 10.61
C GLU A 160 -7.18 -17.90 9.21
N ALA A 161 -7.85 -17.02 8.46
CA ALA A 161 -8.28 -17.27 7.09
C ALA A 161 -7.12 -17.53 6.10
N GLU A 162 -5.91 -17.04 6.41
CA GLU A 162 -4.70 -17.37 5.65
C GLU A 162 -4.22 -18.80 5.89
N ARG A 163 -4.41 -19.32 7.11
CA ARG A 163 -4.05 -20.69 7.48
C ARG A 163 -5.10 -21.68 6.97
N GLU A 164 -6.37 -21.34 7.18
CA GLU A 164 -7.50 -22.14 6.76
C GLU A 164 -8.62 -21.24 6.24
N LEU A 165 -9.03 -21.46 4.98
CA LEU A 165 -10.12 -20.69 4.40
C LEU A 165 -11.44 -20.93 5.15
N PRO A 166 -12.18 -19.88 5.54
CA PRO A 166 -13.46 -20.06 6.21
C PRO A 166 -14.51 -20.67 5.27
N PRO A 167 -15.59 -21.28 5.82
CA PRO A 167 -16.61 -21.98 5.04
C PRO A 167 -17.20 -21.17 3.89
N VAL A 168 -17.41 -19.86 4.09
CA VAL A 168 -17.94 -18.96 3.06
C VAL A 168 -17.02 -18.89 1.83
N LEU A 169 -15.69 -18.87 2.02
CA LEU A 169 -14.74 -18.84 0.90
C LEU A 169 -14.56 -20.23 0.29
N LYS A 170 -14.58 -21.29 1.11
CA LYS A 170 -14.56 -22.68 0.62
C LYS A 170 -15.76 -22.93 -0.32
N ALA A 171 -16.97 -22.52 0.09
CA ALA A 171 -18.18 -22.64 -0.73
C ALA A 171 -18.12 -21.79 -2.00
N ALA A 172 -17.56 -20.58 -1.92
CA ALA A 172 -17.37 -19.71 -3.08
C ALA A 172 -16.41 -20.32 -4.12
N PHE A 173 -15.28 -20.87 -3.67
CA PHE A 173 -14.32 -21.56 -4.54
C PHE A 173 -14.85 -22.89 -5.09
N ALA A 174 -15.70 -23.61 -4.35
CA ALA A 174 -16.35 -24.81 -4.87
C ALA A 174 -17.27 -24.51 -6.07
N ARG A 175 -17.87 -23.31 -6.12
CA ARG A 175 -18.69 -22.84 -7.24
C ARG A 175 -17.85 -22.33 -8.42
N ASP A 176 -16.58 -21.98 -8.20
CA ASP A 176 -15.65 -21.54 -9.24
C ASP A 176 -14.26 -22.18 -9.06
N PRO A 177 -14.07 -23.42 -9.56
CA PRO A 177 -12.78 -24.11 -9.47
C PRO A 177 -11.63 -23.38 -10.17
N ARG A 178 -11.92 -22.58 -11.21
CA ARG A 178 -10.89 -21.79 -11.92
C ARG A 178 -10.38 -20.67 -11.02
N ALA A 179 -11.27 -19.99 -10.29
CA ALA A 179 -10.86 -19.02 -9.29
C ALA A 179 -10.00 -19.67 -8.20
N PHE A 180 -10.31 -20.90 -7.79
CA PHE A 180 -9.49 -21.60 -6.80
C PHE A 180 -8.06 -21.89 -7.30
N GLU A 181 -7.92 -22.36 -8.54
CA GLU A 181 -6.61 -22.56 -9.18
C GLU A 181 -5.81 -21.24 -9.23
N GLY A 182 -6.45 -20.17 -9.67
CA GLY A 182 -5.83 -18.85 -9.73
C GLY A 182 -5.45 -18.30 -8.35
N TRP A 183 -6.27 -18.57 -7.33
CA TRP A 183 -5.95 -18.27 -5.92
C TRP A 183 -4.70 -19.00 -5.47
N GLN A 184 -4.57 -20.29 -5.77
CA GLN A 184 -3.38 -21.09 -5.47
C GLN A 184 -2.11 -20.58 -6.17
N ARG A 185 -2.24 -19.88 -7.29
CA ARG A 185 -1.10 -19.22 -7.97
C ARG A 185 -0.76 -17.83 -7.40
N MET A 186 -1.64 -17.22 -6.60
CA MET A 186 -1.35 -15.93 -5.97
C MET A 186 -0.26 -16.06 -4.92
N SER A 187 0.59 -15.03 -4.80
CA SER A 187 1.54 -14.94 -3.68
C SER A 187 0.80 -14.75 -2.34
N PRO A 188 1.39 -15.18 -1.21
CA PRO A 188 0.76 -15.03 0.10
C PRO A 188 0.33 -13.58 0.42
N SER A 189 1.13 -12.60 0.00
CA SER A 189 0.80 -11.18 0.19
C SER A 189 -0.41 -10.72 -0.62
N HIS A 190 -0.67 -11.29 -1.80
CA HIS A 190 -1.87 -10.95 -2.58
C HIS A 190 -3.11 -11.57 -1.96
N ARG A 191 -3.05 -12.85 -1.56
CA ARG A 191 -4.14 -13.52 -0.84
C ARG A 191 -4.52 -12.75 0.42
N ARG A 192 -3.52 -12.38 1.23
CA ARG A 192 -3.69 -11.52 2.41
C ARG A 192 -4.42 -10.23 2.10
N HIS A 193 -4.08 -9.56 1.00
CA HIS A 193 -4.72 -8.30 0.64
C HIS A 193 -6.21 -8.49 0.34
N HIS A 194 -6.60 -9.58 -0.33
CA HIS A 194 -8.01 -9.92 -0.51
C HIS A 194 -8.70 -10.20 0.81
N LEU A 195 -8.11 -11.02 1.69
CA LEU A 195 -8.69 -11.37 2.98
C LEU A 195 -8.87 -10.13 3.88
N LEU A 196 -7.85 -9.27 3.97
CA LEU A 196 -7.96 -7.96 4.64
C LEU A 196 -9.11 -7.14 4.07
N GLY A 197 -9.24 -7.10 2.74
CA GLY A 197 -10.31 -6.39 2.05
C GLY A 197 -11.70 -6.96 2.32
N ILE A 198 -11.83 -8.27 2.50
CA ILE A 198 -13.10 -8.95 2.82
C ILE A 198 -13.48 -8.70 4.28
N PHE A 199 -12.61 -9.02 5.24
CA PHE A 199 -12.93 -8.96 6.67
C PHE A 199 -12.94 -7.53 7.24
N TYR A 200 -12.36 -6.56 6.55
CA TYR A 200 -12.48 -5.15 6.92
C TYR A 200 -13.95 -4.69 6.96
N TYR A 201 -14.77 -5.14 6.01
CA TYR A 201 -16.19 -4.80 6.00
C TYR A 201 -16.96 -5.74 6.93
N ARG A 202 -17.95 -5.19 7.64
CA ARG A 202 -18.87 -5.96 8.49
C ARG A 202 -20.17 -6.32 7.76
N SER A 203 -20.63 -5.49 6.82
CA SER A 203 -21.88 -5.76 6.11
C SER A 203 -21.74 -6.96 5.15
N PRO A 204 -22.70 -7.90 5.16
CA PRO A 204 -22.68 -9.06 4.25
C PRO A 204 -22.56 -8.64 2.79
N GLU A 205 -23.29 -7.62 2.35
CA GLU A 205 -23.33 -7.19 0.95
C GLU A 205 -21.98 -6.58 0.51
N ALA A 206 -21.25 -5.93 1.42
CA ALA A 206 -19.91 -5.44 1.11
C ALA A 206 -18.89 -6.59 1.08
N ARG A 207 -19.04 -7.58 1.96
CA ARG A 207 -18.21 -8.80 1.93
C ARG A 207 -18.42 -9.57 0.63
N ASP A 208 -19.66 -9.77 0.21
CA ASP A 208 -19.99 -10.50 -1.01
C ASP A 208 -19.41 -9.82 -2.25
N ARG A 209 -19.50 -8.48 -2.34
CA ARG A 209 -18.83 -7.73 -3.42
C ARG A 209 -17.31 -7.90 -3.42
N ARG A 210 -16.70 -7.98 -2.23
CA ARG A 210 -15.24 -8.22 -2.10
C ARG A 210 -14.86 -9.65 -2.46
N ILE A 211 -15.69 -10.63 -2.11
CA ILE A 211 -15.53 -12.03 -2.49
C ILE A 211 -15.66 -12.17 -4.01
N ALA A 212 -16.70 -11.60 -4.63
CA ALA A 212 -16.89 -11.63 -6.08
C ALA A 212 -15.69 -11.05 -6.82
N LYS A 213 -15.19 -9.88 -6.38
CA LYS A 213 -13.98 -9.27 -6.93
C LYS A 213 -12.74 -10.15 -6.77
N MET A 214 -12.57 -10.78 -5.60
CA MET A 214 -11.47 -11.72 -5.36
C MET A 214 -11.54 -12.90 -6.33
N LEU A 215 -12.73 -13.49 -6.53
CA LEU A 215 -12.93 -14.62 -7.45
C LEU A 215 -12.58 -14.22 -8.90
N GLU A 216 -13.05 -13.06 -9.35
CA GLU A 216 -12.74 -12.54 -10.70
C GLU A 216 -11.22 -12.37 -10.92
N GLU A 217 -10.55 -11.69 -9.97
CA GLU A 217 -9.09 -11.49 -10.04
C GLU A 217 -8.31 -12.81 -9.95
N ALA A 218 -8.82 -13.78 -9.18
CA ALA A 218 -8.24 -15.11 -9.08
C ALA A 218 -8.42 -15.88 -10.38
N ALA A 219 -9.63 -15.99 -10.92
CA ALA A 219 -9.92 -16.66 -12.17
C ALA A 219 -9.09 -16.09 -13.34
N GLY A 220 -8.88 -14.77 -13.36
CA GLY A 220 -8.02 -14.11 -14.35
C GLY A 220 -6.53 -14.49 -14.29
N ARG A 221 -6.09 -15.21 -13.25
CA ARG A 221 -4.74 -15.78 -13.09
C ARG A 221 -4.67 -17.28 -13.39
N ALA A 222 -5.81 -17.96 -13.49
CA ALA A 222 -5.86 -19.35 -13.92
C ALA A 222 -5.26 -19.47 -15.33
N GLY A 223 -4.40 -20.48 -15.55
CA GLY A 223 -3.74 -20.70 -16.84
C GLY A 223 -2.63 -19.70 -17.24
N LYS A 224 -2.41 -18.57 -16.55
CA LYS A 224 -1.28 -17.67 -16.86
C LYS A 224 0.05 -18.26 -16.37
N PRO A 225 1.15 -18.20 -17.16
CA PRO A 225 2.45 -18.68 -16.71
C PRO A 225 2.89 -17.94 -15.45
N VAL A 226 3.44 -18.68 -14.48
CA VAL A 226 3.97 -18.12 -13.24
C VAL A 226 5.10 -17.17 -13.61
N ARG A 227 4.94 -15.87 -13.32
CA ARG A 227 6.06 -14.93 -13.41
C ARG A 227 7.06 -15.27 -12.31
N THR A 228 8.04 -16.10 -12.63
CA THR A 228 9.26 -16.23 -11.85
C THR A 228 9.91 -14.84 -11.81
N LYS A 229 10.19 -14.35 -10.60
CA LYS A 229 11.10 -13.21 -10.46
C LYS A 229 12.45 -13.71 -10.96
N SER A 230 12.90 -13.19 -12.09
CA SER A 230 14.30 -13.29 -12.47
C SER A 230 15.14 -12.57 -11.43
N ASP A 231 16.11 -13.30 -10.87
CA ASP A 231 17.15 -12.82 -9.96
C ASP A 231 18.00 -11.70 -10.60
#